data_AF-A0A7L2VVQ6-F1
#
_entry.id   AF-A0A7L2VVQ6-F1
#
_cell.length_a   1.000
_cell.length_b   1.000
_cell.length_c   1.000
_cell.angle_alpha   90.00
_cell.angle_beta   90.00
_cell.angle_gamma   90.00
#
_symmetry.space_group_name_H-M   'P 1'
#
loop_
_entity.id
_entity.type
_entity.pdbx_description
1 polymer ?
#
loop_
_entity_poly.entity_id
_entity_poly.type
_entity_poly.pdbx_seq_one_letter_code
_entity_poly.pdbx_strand_id
1 'polypeptide(L)'
;PLAPAVRNFMLNFTITNLRFTPDLAMPNSQKFKSAENVMYYYVDNLFQKSSIGPAYVGCKIMAFRSKKNRHDTGVDALCSYRDESSGPKFNRVILYQELSNMTNGITKLGQYSLNSQSLHVDG
;
A
#
# COMPACT_ATOMS: atom_id res chain seq x y z
N PRO A 1 -21.67 -6.30 -23.64
CA PRO A 1 -20.70 -6.75 -22.61
C PRO A 1 -20.95 -5.98 -21.30
N LEU A 2 -21.17 -6.68 -20.18
CA LEU A 2 -21.21 -6.04 -18.87
C LEU A 2 -19.81 -5.49 -18.57
N ALA A 3 -19.72 -4.26 -18.07
CA ALA A 3 -18.43 -3.68 -17.69
C ALA A 3 -17.76 -4.56 -16.62
N PRO A 4 -16.43 -4.72 -16.64
CA PRO A 4 -15.70 -5.45 -15.60
C PRO A 4 -16.04 -4.92 -14.21
N ALA A 5 -16.32 -5.83 -13.26
CA ALA A 5 -16.52 -5.44 -11.88
C ALA A 5 -15.18 -4.97 -11.30
N VAL A 6 -15.11 -3.74 -10.78
CA VAL A 6 -13.95 -3.25 -10.05
C VAL A 6 -14.14 -3.59 -8.57
N ARG A 7 -13.18 -4.28 -7.97
CA ARG A 7 -13.14 -4.59 -6.54
C ARG A 7 -11.97 -3.89 -5.87
N ASN A 8 -12.06 -3.77 -4.55
CA ASN A 8 -11.03 -3.13 -3.74
C ASN A 8 -10.43 -4.10 -2.73
N PHE A 9 -9.20 -3.82 -2.32
CA PHE A 9 -8.52 -4.43 -1.18
C PHE A 9 -7.74 -3.35 -0.42
N MET A 10 -7.59 -3.56 0.88
CA MET A 10 -6.80 -2.71 1.78
C MET A 10 -5.36 -3.22 1.85
N LEU A 11 -4.42 -2.29 1.84
CA LEU A 11 -3.03 -2.49 2.17
C LEU A 11 -2.70 -1.63 3.39
N ASN A 12 -2.12 -2.23 4.42
CA ASN A 12 -1.60 -1.49 5.58
C ASN A 12 -0.16 -1.92 5.86
N PHE A 13 0.69 -0.98 6.26
CA PHE A 13 2.03 -1.26 6.77
C PHE A 13 2.51 -0.12 7.65
N THR A 14 3.64 -0.28 8.34
CA THR A 14 4.23 0.74 9.21
C THR A 14 5.66 1.02 8.81
N ILE A 15 5.96 2.31 8.61
CA ILE A 15 7.29 2.85 8.37
C ILE A 15 7.92 3.24 9.72
N THR A 16 9.15 2.80 9.96
CA THR A 16 9.87 2.98 11.24
C THR A 16 10.87 4.13 11.21
N ASN A 17 11.27 4.61 10.03
CA ASN A 17 12.17 5.74 9.85
C ASN A 17 11.46 7.01 9.33
N LEU A 18 10.13 7.08 9.49
CA LEU A 18 9.34 8.28 9.20
C LEU A 18 8.59 8.69 10.47
N ARG A 19 9.07 9.75 11.11
CA ARG A 19 8.43 10.30 12.32
C ARG A 19 7.07 10.89 11.96
N PHE A 20 6.04 10.52 12.72
CA PHE A 20 4.71 11.06 12.55
C PHE A 20 4.65 12.51 13.04
N THR A 21 4.01 13.38 12.25
CA THR A 21 3.76 14.78 12.60
C THR A 21 2.29 15.13 12.35
N PRO A 22 1.71 16.13 13.06
CA PRO A 22 0.32 16.55 12.82
C PRO A 22 -0.01 16.84 11.36
N ASP A 23 0.93 17.39 10.59
CA ASP A 23 0.74 17.62 9.14
C ASP A 23 0.47 16.33 8.35
N LEU A 24 1.03 15.19 8.78
CA LEU A 24 0.75 13.89 8.14
C LEU A 24 -0.66 13.37 8.47
N ALA A 25 -1.36 13.95 9.46
CA ALA A 25 -2.78 13.67 9.69
C ALA A 25 -3.70 14.60 8.89
N MET A 26 -3.18 15.60 8.18
CA MET A 26 -3.97 16.59 7.46
C MET A 26 -3.83 16.37 5.94
N PRO A 27 -4.83 15.79 5.25
CA PRO A 27 -4.77 15.48 3.82
C PRO A 27 -4.40 16.67 2.92
N ASN A 28 -4.76 17.89 3.35
CA ASN A 28 -4.49 19.10 2.58
C ASN A 28 -3.11 19.72 2.85
N SER A 29 -2.36 19.24 3.85
CA SER A 29 -1.04 19.77 4.15
C SER A 29 -0.04 19.43 3.04
N GLN A 30 0.95 20.30 2.85
CA GLN A 30 2.03 20.04 1.89
C GLN A 30 2.77 18.74 2.22
N LYS A 31 2.99 18.48 3.52
CA LYS A 31 3.71 17.29 3.98
C LYS A 31 2.94 16.00 3.69
N PHE A 32 1.62 16.00 3.89
CA PHE A 32 0.77 14.87 3.52
C PHE A 32 0.87 14.62 2.01
N LYS A 33 0.62 15.64 1.18
CA LYS A 33 0.63 15.49 -0.28
C LYS A 33 1.98 14.99 -0.81
N SER A 34 3.09 15.50 -0.27
CA SER A 34 4.42 15.02 -0.62
C SER A 34 4.63 13.56 -0.22
N ALA A 35 4.26 13.18 1.01
CA ALA A 35 4.38 11.81 1.47
C ALA A 35 3.45 10.85 0.70
N GLU A 36 2.22 11.27 0.40
CA GLU A 36 1.24 10.55 -0.41
C GLU A 36 1.80 10.24 -1.80
N ASN A 37 2.34 11.23 -2.51
CA ASN A 37 2.90 11.02 -3.84
C ASN A 37 4.07 10.02 -3.84
N VAL A 38 4.95 10.12 -2.85
CA VAL A 38 6.08 9.20 -2.71
C VAL A 38 5.60 7.79 -2.36
N MET A 39 4.65 7.66 -1.43
CA MET A 39 4.08 6.36 -1.06
C MET A 39 3.31 5.73 -2.20
N TYR A 40 2.51 6.51 -2.93
CA TYR A 40 1.80 6.07 -4.11
C TYR A 40 2.76 5.45 -5.11
N TYR A 41 3.86 6.14 -5.46
CA TYR A 41 4.87 5.60 -6.38
C TYR A 41 5.40 4.23 -5.96
N TYR A 42 5.72 4.06 -4.68
CA TYR A 42 6.23 2.79 -4.18
C TYR A 42 5.19 1.67 -4.20
N VAL A 43 3.98 1.95 -3.72
CA VAL A 43 2.88 0.99 -3.66
C VAL A 43 2.42 0.60 -5.06
N ASP A 44 2.33 1.56 -5.97
CA ASP A 44 1.94 1.37 -7.36
C ASP A 44 2.93 0.45 -8.09
N ASN A 45 4.24 0.69 -7.93
CA ASN A 45 5.28 -0.16 -8.49
C ASN A 45 5.28 -1.59 -7.91
N LEU A 46 4.92 -1.78 -6.63
CA LEU A 46 4.80 -3.11 -6.04
C LEU A 46 3.67 -3.91 -6.71
N PHE A 47 2.50 -3.30 -6.89
CA PHE A 47 1.34 -4.00 -7.46
C PHE A 47 1.44 -4.21 -8.97
N GLN A 48 2.05 -3.28 -9.71
CA GLN A 48 2.34 -3.49 -11.12
C GLN A 48 3.27 -4.68 -11.37
N LYS A 49 4.16 -4.99 -10.41
CA LYS A 49 5.12 -6.11 -10.50
C LYS A 49 4.63 -7.41 -9.87
N SER A 50 3.48 -7.39 -9.21
CA SER A 50 2.93 -8.60 -8.59
C SER A 50 2.05 -9.37 -9.56
N SER A 51 1.63 -10.58 -9.16
CA SER A 51 0.72 -11.43 -9.94
C SER A 51 -0.60 -10.73 -10.35
N ILE A 52 -1.05 -9.73 -9.59
CA ILE A 52 -2.28 -8.98 -9.90
C ILE A 52 -2.06 -7.82 -10.89
N GLY A 53 -0.82 -7.49 -11.23
CA GLY A 53 -0.46 -6.34 -12.08
C GLY A 53 -1.33 -6.15 -13.33
N PRO A 54 -1.65 -7.20 -14.12
CA PRO A 54 -2.51 -7.05 -15.30
C PRO A 54 -3.97 -6.63 -14.97
N ALA A 55 -4.48 -7.01 -13.79
CA ALA A 55 -5.81 -6.64 -13.32
C ALA A 55 -5.81 -5.36 -12.46
N TYR A 56 -4.67 -4.97 -11.91
CA TYR A 56 -4.52 -3.82 -11.03
C TYR A 56 -4.91 -2.51 -11.75
N VAL A 57 -5.66 -1.66 -11.04
CA VAL A 57 -6.18 -0.39 -11.56
C VAL A 57 -5.46 0.79 -10.93
N GLY A 58 -5.19 0.74 -9.62
CA GLY A 58 -4.54 1.82 -8.89
C GLY A 58 -4.72 1.71 -7.38
N CYS A 59 -3.99 2.53 -6.64
CA CYS A 59 -4.13 2.68 -5.19
C CYS A 59 -4.35 4.13 -4.81
N LYS A 60 -5.06 4.34 -3.70
CA LYS A 60 -5.16 5.63 -3.03
C LYS A 60 -4.57 5.51 -1.63
N ILE A 61 -3.62 6.38 -1.29
CA ILE A 61 -3.15 6.50 0.09
C ILE A 61 -4.24 7.19 0.90
N MET A 62 -4.83 6.48 1.85
CA MET A 62 -6.00 6.93 2.60
C MET A 62 -5.58 7.74 3.82
N ALA A 63 -4.53 7.30 4.52
CA ALA A 63 -4.09 7.96 5.74
C ALA A 63 -2.63 7.63 6.07
N PHE A 64 -1.99 8.58 6.75
CA PHE A 64 -0.83 8.33 7.59
C PHE A 64 -1.28 8.36 9.06
N ARG A 65 -0.87 7.37 9.85
CA ARG A 65 -1.31 7.19 11.23
C ARG A 65 -0.13 7.21 12.20
N SER A 66 -0.33 7.82 13.36
CA SER A 66 0.64 7.73 14.45
C SER A 66 0.78 6.29 14.95
N LYS A 67 2.01 5.79 15.05
CA LYS A 67 2.37 4.53 15.70
C LYS A 67 3.48 4.77 16.71
N LYS A 68 3.59 3.88 17.72
CA LYS A 68 4.60 3.93 18.80
C LYS A 68 4.91 5.35 19.29
N ASN A 69 3.93 6.05 19.87
CA ASN A 69 4.11 7.40 20.38
C ASN A 69 4.71 8.39 19.34
N ARG A 70 4.21 8.33 18.10
CA ARG A 70 4.59 9.18 16.95
C ARG A 70 6.00 8.95 16.38
N HIS A 71 6.70 7.91 16.82
CA HIS A 71 8.03 7.58 16.27
C HIS A 71 7.92 6.88 14.92
N ASP A 72 6.88 6.06 14.76
CA ASP A 72 6.60 5.32 13.54
C ASP A 72 5.36 5.92 12.85
N THR A 73 5.26 5.72 11.54
CA THR A 73 4.11 6.15 10.73
C THR A 73 3.46 4.94 10.07
N GLY A 74 2.21 4.65 10.43
CA GLY A 74 1.36 3.70 9.71
C GLY A 74 0.87 4.28 8.39
N VAL A 75 0.77 3.47 7.35
CA VAL A 75 0.23 3.82 6.04
C VAL A 75 -0.98 2.93 5.78
N ASP A 76 -2.08 3.55 5.35
CA ASP A 76 -3.27 2.85 4.89
C ASP A 76 -3.50 3.20 3.42
N ALA A 77 -3.68 2.19 2.58
CA ALA A 77 -3.96 2.36 1.16
C ALA A 77 -5.16 1.50 0.75
N LEU A 78 -6.03 2.07 -0.08
CA LEU A 78 -7.13 1.36 -0.72
C LEU A 78 -6.76 1.15 -2.19
N CYS A 79 -6.62 -0.10 -2.59
CA CYS A 79 -6.20 -0.49 -3.92
C CYS A 79 -7.32 -1.18 -4.66
N SER A 80 -7.35 -1.06 -5.98
CA SER A 80 -8.42 -1.59 -6.82
C SER A 80 -7.89 -2.45 -7.97
N TYR A 81 -8.70 -3.42 -8.38
CA TYR A 81 -8.42 -4.32 -9.49
C TYR A 81 -9.69 -4.68 -10.25
N ARG A 82 -9.54 -5.05 -11.53
CA ARG A 82 -10.61 -5.61 -12.35
C ARG A 82 -10.81 -7.09 -12.00
N ASP A 83 -11.99 -7.45 -11.54
CA ASP A 83 -12.40 -8.83 -11.29
C ASP A 83 -13.11 -9.40 -12.54
N GLU A 84 -12.32 -9.79 -13.52
CA GLU A 84 -12.79 -10.43 -14.74
C GLU A 84 -12.63 -11.95 -14.66
N SER A 85 -13.51 -12.72 -15.30
CA SER A 85 -13.45 -14.18 -15.30
C SER A 85 -12.14 -14.73 -15.89
N SER A 86 -11.61 -14.09 -16.93
CA SER A 86 -10.36 -14.46 -17.62
C SER A 86 -9.10 -13.79 -17.07
N GLY A 87 -9.22 -12.87 -16.10
CA GLY A 87 -8.10 -12.10 -15.56
C GLY A 87 -7.42 -12.76 -14.35
N PRO A 88 -6.25 -12.24 -13.92
CA PRO A 88 -5.63 -12.63 -12.65
C PRO A 88 -6.62 -12.54 -11.49
N LYS A 89 -6.63 -13.55 -10.63
CA LYS A 89 -7.50 -13.58 -9.45
C LYS A 89 -6.76 -13.01 -8.24
N PHE A 90 -7.44 -12.13 -7.52
CA PHE A 90 -6.94 -11.65 -6.25
C PHE A 90 -6.81 -12.82 -5.27
N ASN A 91 -5.62 -13.00 -4.73
CA ASN A 91 -5.34 -13.94 -3.67
C ASN A 91 -4.50 -13.23 -2.61
N ARG A 92 -5.12 -12.98 -1.46
CA ARG A 92 -4.51 -12.28 -0.32
C ARG A 92 -3.17 -12.88 0.11
N VAL A 93 -3.06 -14.21 0.14
CA VAL A 93 -1.87 -14.92 0.64
C VAL A 93 -0.72 -14.79 -0.36
N ILE A 94 -1.00 -15.03 -1.64
CA ILE A 94 0.01 -14.88 -2.71
C ILE A 94 0.50 -13.43 -2.74
N LEU A 95 -0.43 -12.47 -2.74
CA LEU A 95 -0.08 -11.05 -2.81
C LEU A 95 0.76 -10.63 -1.60
N TYR A 96 0.40 -11.06 -0.39
CA TYR A 96 1.20 -10.82 0.81
C TYR A 96 2.64 -11.37 0.67
N GLN A 97 2.79 -12.60 0.16
CA GLN A 97 4.11 -13.22 -0.03
C GLN A 97 4.97 -12.47 -1.06
N GLU A 98 4.37 -12.07 -2.19
CA GLU A 98 5.03 -11.28 -3.23
C GLU A 98 5.50 -9.92 -2.69
N LEU A 99 4.61 -9.21 -1.99
CA LEU A 99 4.96 -7.94 -1.36
C LEU A 99 6.05 -8.11 -0.31
N SER A 100 5.98 -9.15 0.51
CA SER A 100 7.01 -9.47 1.49
C SER A 100 8.37 -9.68 0.84
N ASN A 101 8.44 -10.48 -0.23
CA ASN A 101 9.68 -10.72 -0.97
C ASN A 101 10.23 -9.43 -1.61
N MET A 102 9.39 -8.67 -2.31
CA MET A 102 9.79 -7.41 -2.96
C MET A 102 10.22 -6.31 -1.96
N THR A 103 9.83 -6.43 -0.70
CA THR A 103 10.22 -5.52 0.39
C THR A 103 11.29 -6.10 1.32
N ASN A 104 12.05 -7.09 0.84
CA ASN A 104 13.12 -7.75 1.58
C ASN A 104 12.64 -8.30 2.94
N GLY A 105 11.57 -9.09 2.91
CA GLY A 105 10.92 -9.60 4.12
C GLY A 105 10.22 -8.50 4.93
N ILE A 106 9.60 -7.52 4.26
CA ILE A 106 8.87 -6.41 4.90
C ILE A 106 9.81 -5.55 5.77
N THR A 107 11.07 -5.42 5.39
CA THR A 107 12.04 -4.58 6.12
C THR A 107 12.36 -3.29 5.38
N LYS A 108 12.18 -3.25 4.06
CA LYS A 108 12.59 -2.10 3.24
C LYS A 108 11.66 -1.84 2.06
N LEU A 109 11.34 -0.56 1.84
CA LEU A 109 10.62 -0.07 0.66
C LEU A 109 11.27 1.22 0.18
N GLY A 110 12.14 1.11 -0.82
CA GLY A 110 12.98 2.22 -1.27
C GLY A 110 13.86 2.76 -0.13
N GLN A 111 13.66 4.03 0.22
CA GLN A 111 14.36 4.70 1.32
C GLN A 111 13.76 4.44 2.71
N TYR A 112 12.60 3.77 2.78
CA TYR A 112 11.87 3.56 4.02
C TYR A 112 12.19 2.21 4.65
N SER A 113 12.41 2.22 5.95
CA SER A 113 12.47 1.04 6.80
C SER A 113 11.07 0.69 7.27
N LEU A 114 10.75 -0.59 7.26
CA LEU A 114 9.41 -1.09 7.57
C LEU A 114 9.42 -1.94 8.86
N ASN A 115 8.28 -1.99 9.54
CA ASN A 115 8.05 -2.97 10.59
C ASN A 115 7.59 -4.29 9.93
N SER A 116 8.40 -5.34 10.05
CA SER A 116 8.17 -6.62 9.38
C SER A 116 6.88 -7.33 9.79
N GLN A 117 6.32 -6.98 10.93
CA GLN A 117 5.09 -7.58 11.47
C GLN A 117 3.83 -6.77 11.12
N SER A 118 3.98 -5.67 10.38
CA SER A 118 2.91 -4.69 10.19
C SER A 118 2.19 -4.75 8.85
N LEU A 119 2.73 -5.51 7.87
CA LEU A 119 2.09 -5.65 6.56
C LEU A 119 0.78 -6.42 6.71
N HIS A 120 -0.29 -5.86 6.16
CA HIS A 120 -1.58 -6.50 6.09
C HIS A 120 -2.22 -6.24 4.72
N VAL A 121 -2.82 -7.27 4.15
CA VAL A 121 -3.60 -7.21 2.91
C VAL A 121 -4.97 -7.77 3.25
N ASP A 122 -6.05 -7.06 2.92
CA ASP A 122 -7.43 -7.49 3.22
C ASP A 122 -8.36 -7.17 2.04
N GLY A 123 -9.33 -8.03 1.70
CA GLY A 123 -10.14 -7.86 0.48
C GLY A 123 -11.44 -8.63 0.48
#